data_AF-A0A094E8Z7-F1
#
_entry.id   AF-A0A094E8Z7-F1
#
_cell.length_a   1.000
_cell.length_b   1.000
_cell.length_c   1.000
_cell.angle_alpha   90.00
_cell.angle_beta   90.00
_cell.angle_gamma   90.00
#
_symmetry.space_group_name_H-M   'P 1'
#
loop_
_entity.id
_entity.type
_entity.pdbx_description
1 polymer ?
#
loop_
_entity_poly.entity_id
_entity_poly.type
_entity_poly.pdbx_seq_one_letter_code
_entity_poly.pdbx_strand_id
1 'polypeptide(L)'
;MAKKLQSEVDTMAIVRERTNIPVPQVFGYETNDSNPVGVAFILMEFLPGNVAMDADGGYETHNGEIPPQHKTNFYKRIAQVQVEMASVRLPRIGTIIKCTDGSYDIGPLPDLGGPFDTATAFFEAWAAKAEFPKSRDMIQQSMENGPVNEVLSSITKFPNRIKALASRLSSCDNGPFPLWHPDFLHSNIIVDESYSVLGVIDWEGACTLPWELLEFPLFLETVPFPMDAAWNYDEDGQPLNEATRRRWQERKEYVDKVASAEVSKQIDNKLSTILDNQDVQNLAYAVRVYHDPGKLGFYDKVLEIFGTKYVR
;
A
#
# COMPACT_ATOMS: atom_id res chain seq x y z
N MET A 1 13.68 -16.63 -3.86
CA MET A 1 13.86 -15.80 -5.07
C MET A 1 12.95 -16.27 -6.20
N ALA A 2 13.09 -17.50 -6.71
CA ALA A 2 12.26 -18.06 -7.79
C ALA A 2 10.74 -17.78 -7.70
N LYS A 3 10.10 -18.05 -6.54
CA LYS A 3 8.66 -17.83 -6.35
C LYS A 3 8.25 -16.34 -6.40
N LYS A 4 9.13 -15.43 -5.97
CA LYS A 4 8.87 -13.98 -6.01
C LYS A 4 8.84 -13.49 -7.45
N LEU A 5 9.85 -13.88 -8.23
CA LEU A 5 9.99 -13.51 -9.63
C LEU A 5 8.82 -14.02 -10.49
N GLN A 6 8.38 -15.27 -10.26
CA GLN A 6 7.19 -15.80 -10.95
C GLN A 6 5.94 -14.98 -10.63
N SER A 7 5.73 -14.66 -9.35
CA SER A 7 4.57 -13.87 -8.90
C SER A 7 4.56 -12.46 -9.51
N GLU A 8 5.73 -11.84 -9.68
CA GLU A 8 5.87 -10.55 -10.34
C GLU A 8 5.43 -10.64 -11.82
N VAL A 9 5.95 -11.62 -12.57
CA VAL A 9 5.59 -11.84 -13.97
C VAL A 9 4.09 -12.11 -14.14
N ASP A 10 3.52 -12.97 -13.29
CA ASP A 10 2.09 -13.31 -13.32
C ASP A 10 1.22 -12.09 -13.01
N THR A 11 1.69 -11.21 -12.12
CA THR A 11 1.02 -9.95 -11.79
C THR A 11 1.08 -8.95 -12.94
N MET A 12 2.25 -8.76 -13.55
CA MET A 12 2.39 -7.91 -14.74
C MET A 12 1.50 -8.40 -15.89
N ALA A 13 1.30 -9.72 -16.01
CA ALA A 13 0.39 -10.30 -17.00
C ALA A 13 -1.08 -9.95 -16.73
N ILE A 14 -1.60 -10.15 -15.51
CA ILE A 14 -3.00 -9.82 -15.20
C ILE A 14 -3.28 -8.32 -15.32
N VAL A 15 -2.34 -7.48 -14.91
CA VAL A 15 -2.45 -6.02 -15.00
C VAL A 15 -2.58 -5.60 -16.46
N ARG A 16 -1.71 -6.11 -17.34
CA ARG A 16 -1.75 -5.81 -18.77
C ARG A 16 -3.02 -6.31 -19.45
N GLU A 17 -3.52 -7.48 -19.05
CA GLU A 17 -4.71 -8.08 -19.67
C GLU A 17 -6.01 -7.43 -19.24
N ARG A 18 -6.08 -6.87 -18.01
CA ARG A 18 -7.33 -6.36 -17.42
C ARG A 18 -7.37 -4.84 -17.27
N THR A 19 -6.29 -4.14 -17.57
CA THR A 19 -6.19 -2.68 -17.39
C THR A 19 -5.45 -2.02 -18.54
N ASN A 20 -5.46 -0.68 -18.54
CA ASN A 20 -4.63 0.18 -19.38
C ASN A 20 -3.48 0.80 -18.58
N ILE A 21 -3.12 0.19 -17.44
CA ILE A 21 -1.91 0.58 -16.71
C ILE A 21 -0.72 0.24 -17.61
N PRO A 22 0.15 1.20 -17.93
CA PRO A 22 1.35 0.90 -18.69
C PRO A 22 2.29 0.08 -17.81
N VAL A 23 2.60 -1.13 -18.26
CA VAL A 23 3.54 -2.05 -17.60
C VAL A 23 4.54 -2.53 -18.66
N PRO A 24 5.86 -2.62 -18.37
CA PRO A 24 6.86 -3.04 -19.35
C PRO A 24 6.57 -4.42 -19.93
N GLN A 25 6.54 -4.57 -21.25
CA GLN A 25 6.31 -5.88 -21.89
C GLN A 25 7.39 -6.89 -21.46
N VAL A 26 6.99 -8.04 -20.92
CA VAL A 26 7.91 -9.14 -20.62
C VAL A 26 8.19 -9.92 -21.91
N PHE A 27 9.46 -10.04 -22.29
CA PHE A 27 9.92 -10.79 -23.48
C PHE A 27 10.31 -12.23 -23.14
N GLY A 28 10.79 -12.46 -21.93
CA GLY A 28 11.17 -13.79 -21.44
C GLY A 28 11.65 -13.70 -20.00
N TYR A 29 11.64 -14.81 -19.29
CA TYR A 29 12.11 -14.88 -17.91
C TYR A 29 12.54 -16.30 -17.59
N GLU A 30 13.39 -16.44 -16.58
CA GLU A 30 13.79 -17.72 -16.00
C GLU A 30 13.78 -17.56 -14.48
N THR A 31 13.09 -18.46 -13.78
CA THR A 31 12.90 -18.37 -12.32
C THR A 31 13.85 -19.27 -11.56
N ASN A 32 14.50 -20.22 -12.23
CA ASN A 32 15.48 -21.12 -11.64
C ASN A 32 16.90 -20.59 -11.85
N ASP A 33 17.66 -20.43 -10.78
CA ASP A 33 19.08 -20.01 -10.83
C ASP A 33 19.96 -21.05 -11.56
N SER A 34 19.50 -22.30 -11.68
CA SER A 34 20.17 -23.38 -12.44
C SER A 34 19.97 -23.23 -13.95
N ASN A 35 20.21 -22.05 -14.49
CA ASN A 35 20.17 -21.74 -15.92
C ASN A 35 21.55 -21.26 -16.41
N PRO A 36 21.82 -21.17 -17.72
CA PRO A 36 23.14 -20.78 -18.24
C PRO A 36 23.67 -19.41 -17.78
N VAL A 37 22.80 -18.50 -17.35
CA VAL A 37 23.18 -17.18 -16.78
C VAL A 37 23.58 -17.29 -15.31
N GLY A 38 23.12 -18.33 -14.60
CA GLY A 38 23.44 -18.61 -13.20
C GLY A 38 22.61 -17.86 -12.16
N VAL A 39 21.56 -17.14 -12.59
CA VAL A 39 20.64 -16.38 -11.74
C VAL A 39 19.28 -16.28 -12.41
N ALA A 40 18.19 -16.26 -11.63
CA ALA A 40 16.86 -15.95 -12.12
C ALA A 40 16.79 -14.51 -12.68
N PHE A 41 16.03 -14.31 -13.77
CA PHE A 41 15.94 -13.01 -14.45
C PHE A 41 14.60 -12.80 -15.15
N ILE A 42 14.25 -11.54 -15.40
CA ILE A 42 13.19 -11.13 -16.32
C ILE A 42 13.84 -10.23 -17.39
N LEU A 43 13.59 -10.55 -18.65
CA LEU A 43 13.89 -9.70 -19.80
C LEU A 43 12.60 -8.98 -20.20
N MET A 44 12.60 -7.65 -20.17
CA MET A 44 11.41 -6.84 -20.42
C MET A 44 11.74 -5.58 -21.23
N GLU A 45 10.68 -4.90 -21.68
CA GLU A 45 10.72 -3.65 -22.42
C GLU A 45 11.50 -2.57 -21.68
N PHE A 46 12.38 -1.90 -22.41
CA PHE A 46 13.03 -0.69 -21.94
C PHE A 46 12.09 0.51 -22.16
N LEU A 47 11.74 1.20 -21.08
CA LEU A 47 10.95 2.44 -21.14
C LEU A 47 11.92 3.63 -21.19
N PRO A 48 11.93 4.44 -22.26
CA PRO A 48 12.89 5.53 -22.45
C PRO A 48 12.52 6.77 -21.64
N GLY A 49 12.57 6.66 -20.31
CA GLY A 49 12.28 7.72 -19.36
C GLY A 49 13.08 7.54 -18.07
N ASN A 50 12.79 8.39 -17.08
CA ASN A 50 13.34 8.28 -15.73
C ASN A 50 12.24 7.97 -14.73
N VAL A 51 12.61 7.44 -13.58
CA VAL A 51 11.68 7.35 -12.45
C VAL A 51 11.28 8.77 -12.03
N ALA A 52 10.01 8.98 -11.70
CA ALA A 52 9.47 10.32 -11.44
C ALA A 52 10.12 11.01 -10.23
N MET A 53 10.75 10.24 -9.33
CA MET A 53 11.59 10.75 -8.25
C MET A 53 12.89 11.41 -8.74
N ASP A 54 13.48 10.91 -9.82
CA ASP A 54 14.79 11.33 -10.33
C ASP A 54 14.71 12.20 -11.60
N ALA A 55 13.51 12.34 -12.18
CA ALA A 55 13.25 13.27 -13.27
C ALA A 55 13.52 14.73 -12.84
N ASP A 56 13.84 15.63 -13.77
CA ASP A 56 14.13 17.06 -13.50
C ASP A 56 15.19 17.35 -12.43
N GLY A 57 16.20 16.47 -12.31
CA GLY A 57 17.34 16.62 -11.41
C GLY A 57 17.12 16.01 -10.02
N GLY A 58 15.97 15.40 -9.77
CA GLY A 58 15.77 14.45 -8.69
C GLY A 58 16.00 15.02 -7.29
N TYR A 59 16.67 14.22 -6.45
CA TYR A 59 16.91 14.57 -5.04
C TYR A 59 17.67 15.89 -4.87
N GLU A 60 18.67 16.16 -5.70
CA GLU A 60 19.49 17.37 -5.59
C GLU A 60 18.70 18.65 -5.88
N THR A 61 17.68 18.57 -6.74
CA THR A 61 16.87 19.73 -7.15
C THR A 61 15.63 19.92 -6.29
N HIS A 62 14.92 18.84 -5.95
CA HIS A 62 13.59 18.90 -5.35
C HIS A 62 13.35 17.83 -4.27
N ASN A 63 14.42 17.28 -3.67
CA ASN A 63 14.37 16.27 -2.61
C ASN A 63 13.56 15.01 -3.00
N GLY A 64 13.49 14.70 -4.30
CA GLY A 64 12.71 13.59 -4.83
C GLY A 64 11.21 13.87 -4.95
N GLU A 65 10.71 15.01 -4.50
CA GLU A 65 9.29 15.35 -4.66
C GLU A 65 8.95 15.68 -6.12
N ILE A 66 7.73 15.34 -6.55
CA ILE A 66 7.24 15.78 -7.87
C ILE A 66 7.24 17.33 -7.94
N PRO A 67 7.87 17.94 -8.95
CA PRO A 67 7.91 19.39 -9.09
C PRO A 67 6.50 20.01 -9.13
N PRO A 68 6.28 21.19 -8.52
CA PRO A 68 4.95 21.79 -8.39
C PRO A 68 4.19 21.96 -9.70
N GLN A 69 4.89 22.27 -10.81
CA GLN A 69 4.29 22.44 -12.13
C GLN A 69 3.73 21.14 -12.72
N HIS A 70 4.22 19.97 -12.29
CA HIS A 70 3.79 18.65 -12.77
C HIS A 70 2.81 17.96 -11.81
N LYS A 71 2.81 18.32 -10.51
CA LYS A 71 2.03 17.65 -9.44
C LYS A 71 0.57 17.38 -9.82
N THR A 72 -0.17 18.38 -10.30
CA THR A 72 -1.60 18.22 -10.59
C THR A 72 -1.88 17.16 -11.65
N ASN A 73 -1.14 17.17 -12.75
CA ASN A 73 -1.30 16.22 -13.85
C ASN A 73 -0.78 14.84 -13.46
N PHE A 74 0.37 14.79 -12.77
CA PHE A 74 0.94 13.55 -12.27
C PHE A 74 -0.04 12.86 -11.31
N TYR A 75 -0.55 13.55 -10.29
CA TYR A 75 -1.51 12.99 -9.33
C TYR A 75 -2.79 12.52 -10.00
N LYS A 76 -3.28 13.26 -11.01
CA LYS A 76 -4.43 12.84 -11.81
C LYS A 76 -4.16 11.51 -12.52
N ARG A 77 -2.96 11.35 -13.11
CA ARG A 77 -2.60 10.10 -13.80
C ARG A 77 -2.38 8.95 -12.82
N ILE A 78 -1.75 9.18 -11.67
CA ILE A 78 -1.58 8.16 -10.61
C ILE A 78 -2.93 7.73 -10.04
N ALA A 79 -3.88 8.65 -9.83
CA ALA A 79 -5.24 8.30 -9.41
C ALA A 79 -5.92 7.36 -10.42
N GLN A 80 -5.78 7.61 -11.72
CA GLN A 80 -6.30 6.71 -12.75
C GLN A 80 -5.64 5.33 -12.70
N VAL A 81 -4.32 5.28 -12.52
CA VAL A 81 -3.58 4.01 -12.36
C VAL A 81 -4.07 3.25 -11.14
N GLN A 82 -4.22 3.90 -9.99
CA GLN A 82 -4.67 3.24 -8.77
C GLN A 82 -6.12 2.72 -8.88
N VAL A 83 -7.00 3.47 -9.53
CA VAL A 83 -8.38 3.04 -9.82
C VAL A 83 -8.39 1.81 -10.71
N GLU A 84 -7.58 1.79 -11.78
CA GLU A 84 -7.46 0.61 -12.64
C GLU A 84 -6.88 -0.60 -11.88
N MET A 85 -5.89 -0.38 -11.02
CA MET A 85 -5.29 -1.44 -10.22
C MET A 85 -6.30 -2.05 -9.25
N ALA A 86 -7.03 -1.21 -8.49
CA ALA A 86 -8.07 -1.64 -7.57
C ALA A 86 -9.31 -2.24 -8.27
N SER A 87 -9.46 -2.05 -9.58
CA SER A 87 -10.49 -2.70 -10.39
C SER A 87 -10.15 -4.17 -10.71
N VAL A 88 -8.86 -4.54 -10.67
CA VAL A 88 -8.43 -5.94 -10.76
C VAL A 88 -8.75 -6.62 -9.44
N ARG A 89 -9.85 -7.37 -9.40
CA ARG A 89 -10.34 -8.02 -8.18
C ARG A 89 -10.42 -9.52 -8.34
N LEU A 90 -10.00 -10.24 -7.30
CA LEU A 90 -9.93 -11.70 -7.27
C LEU A 90 -10.66 -12.26 -6.04
N PRO A 91 -11.13 -13.52 -6.08
CA PRO A 91 -12.01 -14.06 -5.05
C PRO A 91 -11.34 -14.30 -3.70
N ARG A 92 -10.00 -14.34 -3.65
CA ARG A 92 -9.22 -14.64 -2.44
C ARG A 92 -8.08 -13.64 -2.27
N ILE A 93 -7.59 -13.52 -1.05
CA ILE A 93 -6.44 -12.71 -0.65
C ILE A 93 -5.17 -13.56 -0.82
N GLY A 94 -4.22 -13.07 -1.61
CA GLY A 94 -2.96 -13.78 -1.86
C GLY A 94 -2.17 -13.31 -3.07
N THR A 95 -1.12 -14.06 -3.39
CA THR A 95 -0.26 -13.78 -4.56
C THR A 95 -0.95 -14.21 -5.85
N ILE A 96 -0.68 -13.52 -6.95
CA ILE A 96 -1.24 -13.87 -8.27
C ILE A 96 -0.48 -15.08 -8.83
N ILE A 97 -1.24 -16.06 -9.33
CA ILE A 97 -0.69 -17.21 -10.07
C ILE A 97 -1.36 -17.24 -11.45
N LYS A 98 -0.57 -17.21 -12.52
CA LYS A 98 -1.07 -17.41 -13.87
C LYS A 98 -1.04 -18.90 -14.23
N CYS A 99 -2.21 -19.46 -14.51
CA CYS A 99 -2.37 -20.86 -14.87
C CYS A 99 -1.96 -21.12 -16.32
N THR A 100 -1.63 -22.37 -16.64
CA THR A 100 -1.23 -22.78 -18.01
C THR A 100 -2.35 -22.64 -19.04
N ASP A 101 -3.60 -22.60 -18.61
CA ASP A 101 -4.78 -22.36 -19.46
C ASP A 101 -5.07 -20.87 -19.67
N GLY A 102 -4.24 -19.97 -19.11
CA GLY A 102 -4.39 -18.52 -19.17
C GLY A 102 -5.31 -17.93 -18.10
N SER A 103 -5.93 -18.75 -17.24
CA SER A 103 -6.68 -18.28 -16.08
C SER A 103 -5.76 -17.80 -14.96
N TYR A 104 -6.34 -17.21 -13.90
CA TYR A 104 -5.61 -16.74 -12.74
C TYR A 104 -6.15 -17.37 -11.47
N ASP A 105 -5.25 -17.88 -10.63
CA ASP A 105 -5.52 -18.37 -9.29
C ASP A 105 -4.74 -17.56 -8.24
N ILE A 106 -4.96 -17.86 -6.96
CA ILE A 106 -4.40 -17.15 -5.82
C ILE A 106 -3.58 -18.10 -4.96
N GLY A 107 -2.32 -17.74 -4.76
CA GLY A 107 -1.37 -18.43 -3.91
C GLY A 107 -1.26 -17.86 -2.50
N PRO A 108 -0.48 -18.51 -1.62
CA PRO A 108 -0.21 -18.01 -0.28
C PRO A 108 0.66 -16.74 -0.32
N LEU A 109 0.39 -15.82 0.60
CA LEU A 109 1.27 -14.68 0.87
C LEU A 109 2.58 -15.15 1.52
N PRO A 110 3.74 -14.57 1.14
CA PRO A 110 5.01 -14.82 1.82
C PRO A 110 4.89 -14.56 3.32
N ASP A 111 5.46 -15.45 4.13
CA ASP A 111 5.50 -15.44 5.61
C ASP A 111 4.14 -15.52 6.32
N LEU A 112 3.05 -15.07 5.70
CA LEU A 112 1.70 -15.07 6.25
C LEU A 112 0.91 -16.36 5.93
N GLY A 113 1.05 -16.93 4.74
CA GLY A 113 0.31 -18.12 4.30
C GLY A 113 -0.95 -17.79 3.50
N GLY A 114 -1.98 -18.64 3.59
CA GLY A 114 -3.19 -18.52 2.78
C GLY A 114 -3.19 -19.48 1.57
N PRO A 115 -3.91 -19.18 0.47
CA PRO A 115 -4.75 -17.98 0.25
C PRO A 115 -5.90 -17.88 1.25
N PHE A 116 -6.44 -16.67 1.46
CA PHE A 116 -7.55 -16.45 2.40
C PHE A 116 -8.85 -16.14 1.66
N ASP A 117 -9.93 -16.85 2.03
CA ASP A 117 -11.26 -16.64 1.45
C ASP A 117 -11.97 -15.40 2.01
N THR A 118 -11.58 -14.95 3.21
CA THR A 118 -12.18 -13.78 3.85
C THR A 118 -11.14 -12.82 4.43
N ALA A 119 -11.52 -11.54 4.54
CA ALA A 119 -10.72 -10.53 5.24
C ALA A 119 -10.53 -10.88 6.71
N THR A 120 -11.55 -11.45 7.36
CA THR A 120 -11.49 -11.95 8.73
C THR A 120 -10.38 -12.97 8.90
N ALA A 121 -10.33 -13.99 8.03
CA ALA A 121 -9.30 -15.03 8.08
C ALA A 121 -7.89 -14.45 7.86
N PHE A 122 -7.76 -13.46 6.96
CA PHE A 122 -6.51 -12.73 6.77
C PHE A 122 -6.08 -11.98 8.05
N PHE A 123 -6.97 -11.21 8.68
CA PHE A 123 -6.62 -10.44 9.89
C PHE A 123 -6.31 -11.34 11.09
N GLU A 124 -7.00 -12.47 11.23
CA GLU A 124 -6.68 -13.48 12.25
C GLU A 124 -5.29 -14.09 12.03
N ALA A 125 -4.96 -14.43 10.78
CA ALA A 125 -3.65 -14.95 10.42
C ALA A 125 -2.54 -13.90 10.63
N TRP A 126 -2.80 -12.65 10.25
CA TRP A 126 -1.88 -11.53 10.47
C TRP A 126 -1.61 -11.34 11.96
N ALA A 127 -2.67 -11.27 12.78
CA ALA A 127 -2.54 -11.12 14.22
C ALA A 127 -1.81 -12.29 14.89
N ALA A 128 -1.95 -13.52 14.37
CA ALA A 128 -1.28 -14.70 14.91
C ALA A 128 0.23 -14.71 14.62
N LYS A 129 0.68 -14.02 13.56
CA LYS A 129 2.08 -13.93 13.14
C LYS A 129 2.71 -12.56 13.39
N ALA A 130 1.94 -11.61 13.92
CA ALA A 130 2.40 -10.26 14.12
C ALA A 130 3.49 -10.21 15.20
N GLU A 131 4.69 -9.77 14.79
CA GLU A 131 5.87 -9.62 15.63
C GLU A 131 6.48 -8.25 15.37
N PHE A 132 6.62 -7.45 16.43
CA PHE A 132 7.23 -6.13 16.33
C PHE A 132 8.75 -6.27 16.30
N PRO A 133 9.46 -5.67 15.32
CA PRO A 133 10.88 -5.98 15.08
C PRO A 133 11.84 -5.39 16.11
N LYS A 134 11.39 -4.40 16.92
CA LYS A 134 12.25 -3.70 17.89
C LYS A 134 12.08 -4.28 19.29
N SER A 135 13.22 -4.55 19.93
CA SER A 135 13.24 -5.00 21.32
C SER A 135 12.82 -3.89 22.29
N ARG A 136 12.42 -4.28 23.50
CA ARG A 136 12.11 -3.32 24.58
C ARG A 136 13.24 -2.33 24.83
N ASP A 137 14.48 -2.81 24.86
CA ASP A 137 15.65 -1.97 25.13
C ASP A 137 15.89 -0.95 24.02
N MET A 138 15.72 -1.36 22.76
CA MET A 138 15.78 -0.45 21.60
C MET A 138 14.70 0.64 21.67
N ILE A 139 13.48 0.27 22.07
CA ILE A 139 12.37 1.22 22.23
C ILE A 139 12.67 2.21 23.36
N GLN A 140 13.15 1.72 24.51
CA GLN A 140 13.53 2.54 25.66
C GLN A 140 14.62 3.56 25.30
N GLN A 141 15.63 3.14 24.52
CA GLN A 141 16.70 4.01 24.04
C GLN A 141 16.21 5.04 23.02
N SER A 142 15.26 4.67 22.14
CA SER A 142 14.74 5.55 21.09
C SER A 142 13.79 6.64 21.63
N MET A 143 13.24 6.45 22.82
CA MET A 143 12.20 7.30 23.40
C MET A 143 12.63 7.92 24.73
N GLU A 144 13.85 8.47 24.80
CA GLU A 144 14.35 9.11 26.02
C GLU A 144 13.39 10.22 26.48
N ASN A 145 12.87 10.10 27.71
CA ASN A 145 11.82 10.96 28.30
C ASN A 145 10.42 10.87 27.65
N GLY A 146 10.17 9.90 26.78
CA GLY A 146 8.86 9.64 26.17
C GLY A 146 7.97 8.67 26.97
N PRO A 147 6.71 8.47 26.55
CA PRO A 147 5.76 7.55 27.18
C PRO A 147 6.06 6.08 26.82
N VAL A 148 7.23 5.57 27.24
CA VAL A 148 7.75 4.26 26.83
C VAL A 148 6.81 3.12 27.24
N ASN A 149 6.28 3.14 28.46
CA ASN A 149 5.44 2.06 28.98
C ASN A 149 4.09 1.99 28.25
N GLU A 150 3.51 3.15 27.93
CA GLU A 150 2.25 3.24 27.21
C GLU A 150 2.40 2.78 25.76
N VAL A 151 3.47 3.20 25.07
CA VAL A 151 3.77 2.75 23.70
C VAL A 151 4.06 1.25 23.66
N LEU A 152 4.88 0.71 24.58
CA LEU A 152 5.12 -0.73 24.69
C LEU A 152 3.84 -1.53 24.91
N SER A 153 2.98 -1.06 25.84
CA SER A 153 1.67 -1.66 26.09
C SER A 153 0.81 -1.66 24.82
N SER A 154 0.79 -0.54 24.10
CA SER A 154 0.03 -0.36 22.87
C SER A 154 0.47 -1.32 21.77
N ILE A 155 1.78 -1.37 21.48
CA ILE A 155 2.41 -2.28 20.51
C ILE A 155 2.10 -3.75 20.85
N THR A 156 2.25 -4.12 22.12
CA THR A 156 2.07 -5.51 22.58
C THR A 156 0.61 -5.96 22.49
N LYS A 157 -0.35 -5.06 22.74
CA LYS A 157 -1.79 -5.38 22.70
C LYS A 157 -2.36 -5.41 21.30
N PHE A 158 -1.73 -4.74 20.34
CA PHE A 158 -2.29 -4.52 19.01
C PHE A 158 -2.67 -5.82 18.26
N PRO A 159 -1.81 -6.85 18.15
CA PRO A 159 -2.18 -8.09 17.48
C PRO A 159 -3.42 -8.77 18.08
N ASN A 160 -3.48 -8.88 19.41
CA ASN A 160 -4.61 -9.47 20.11
C ASN A 160 -5.91 -8.70 19.87
N ARG A 161 -5.82 -7.37 19.73
CA ARG A 161 -6.98 -6.53 19.40
C ARG A 161 -7.42 -6.66 17.95
N ILE A 162 -6.49 -6.75 17.00
CA ILE A 162 -6.82 -7.07 15.60
C ILE A 162 -7.57 -8.40 15.53
N LYS A 163 -7.05 -9.44 16.20
CA LYS A 163 -7.71 -10.75 16.27
C LYS A 163 -9.12 -10.66 16.84
N ALA A 164 -9.30 -9.98 17.96
CA ALA A 164 -10.61 -9.83 18.60
C ALA A 164 -11.62 -9.03 17.77
N LEU A 165 -11.15 -8.16 16.87
CA LEU A 165 -11.97 -7.32 16.01
C LEU A 165 -12.06 -7.81 14.56
N ALA A 166 -11.37 -8.89 14.18
CA ALA A 166 -11.17 -9.32 12.79
C ALA A 166 -12.48 -9.36 11.98
N SER A 167 -13.54 -9.94 12.55
CA SER A 167 -14.87 -10.05 11.92
C SER A 167 -15.64 -8.73 11.76
N ARG A 168 -15.12 -7.64 12.32
CA ARG A 168 -15.70 -6.29 12.29
C ARG A 168 -14.80 -5.28 11.57
N LEU A 169 -13.55 -5.64 11.27
CA LEU A 169 -12.63 -4.75 10.58
C LEU A 169 -13.06 -4.56 9.12
N SER A 170 -13.52 -5.61 8.46
CA SER A 170 -13.94 -5.52 7.06
C SER A 170 -15.43 -5.35 6.87
N SER A 171 -15.78 -4.45 5.96
CA SER A 171 -17.14 -4.29 5.45
C SER A 171 -17.43 -5.16 4.22
N CYS A 172 -16.38 -5.71 3.60
CA CYS A 172 -16.43 -6.54 2.41
C CYS A 172 -15.72 -7.87 2.67
N ASP A 173 -16.14 -8.57 3.72
CA ASP A 173 -15.41 -9.72 4.27
C ASP A 173 -15.19 -10.86 3.25
N ASN A 174 -16.14 -11.07 2.33
CA ASN A 174 -16.06 -12.12 1.30
C ASN A 174 -15.52 -11.62 -0.06
N GLY A 175 -14.93 -10.42 -0.09
CA GLY A 175 -14.36 -9.83 -1.30
C GLY A 175 -15.42 -9.37 -2.33
N PRO A 176 -15.08 -9.34 -3.63
CA PRO A 176 -13.76 -9.69 -4.17
C PRO A 176 -12.68 -8.67 -3.74
N PHE A 177 -11.44 -9.13 -3.69
CA PHE A 177 -10.30 -8.40 -3.13
C PHE A 177 -9.48 -7.71 -4.22
N PRO A 178 -9.19 -6.40 -4.09
CA PRO A 178 -8.44 -5.64 -5.07
C PRO A 178 -6.95 -6.03 -5.08
N LEU A 179 -6.33 -5.95 -6.26
CA LEU A 179 -4.89 -5.96 -6.41
C LEU A 179 -4.28 -4.71 -5.77
N TRP A 180 -3.16 -4.91 -5.10
CA TRP A 180 -2.41 -3.88 -4.42
C TRP A 180 -0.92 -4.02 -4.75
N HIS A 181 -0.26 -2.87 -4.87
CA HIS A 181 1.17 -2.75 -5.14
C HIS A 181 1.88 -2.28 -3.86
N PRO A 182 2.83 -3.05 -3.32
CA PRO A 182 3.43 -2.78 -2.01
C PRO A 182 4.24 -1.50 -1.97
N ASP A 183 4.94 -1.20 -3.06
CA ASP A 183 5.80 -0.02 -3.16
C ASP A 183 5.27 0.99 -4.18
N PHE A 184 4.04 1.47 -3.99
CA PHE A 184 3.43 2.46 -4.89
C PHE A 184 3.97 3.88 -4.63
N LEU A 185 5.27 4.03 -4.84
CA LEU A 185 6.05 5.27 -4.80
C LEU A 185 6.31 5.82 -6.21
N HIS A 186 6.64 7.11 -6.30
CA HIS A 186 7.04 7.74 -7.56
C HIS A 186 8.45 7.31 -8.03
N SER A 187 9.22 6.59 -7.21
CA SER A 187 10.41 5.86 -7.62
C SER A 187 10.09 4.64 -8.50
N ASN A 188 8.86 4.12 -8.47
CA ASN A 188 8.40 2.99 -9.28
C ASN A 188 7.48 3.41 -10.43
N ILE A 189 7.51 4.71 -10.78
CA ILE A 189 6.76 5.27 -11.90
C ILE A 189 7.73 5.89 -12.88
N ILE A 190 7.84 5.32 -14.08
CA ILE A 190 8.66 5.88 -15.16
C ILE A 190 7.85 6.95 -15.89
N VAL A 191 8.48 8.10 -16.13
CA VAL A 191 7.90 9.26 -16.83
C VAL A 191 8.80 9.75 -17.96
N ASP A 192 8.19 10.41 -18.94
CA ASP A 192 8.89 11.21 -19.94
C ASP A 192 9.25 12.61 -19.41
N GLU A 193 9.92 13.43 -20.23
CA GLU A 193 10.31 14.82 -19.92
C GLU A 193 9.11 15.73 -19.58
N SER A 194 7.88 15.34 -19.93
CA SER A 194 6.65 16.07 -19.64
C SER A 194 5.89 15.55 -18.42
N TYR A 195 6.48 14.60 -17.67
CA TYR A 195 5.84 13.87 -16.56
C TYR A 195 4.63 13.02 -16.98
N SER A 196 4.56 12.62 -18.25
CA SER A 196 3.61 11.61 -18.70
C SER A 196 4.06 10.23 -18.25
N VAL A 197 3.17 9.46 -17.62
CA VAL A 197 3.49 8.11 -17.12
C VAL A 197 3.70 7.15 -18.29
N LEU A 198 4.93 6.64 -18.41
CA LEU A 198 5.34 5.62 -19.38
C LEU A 198 5.22 4.20 -18.84
N GLY A 199 5.28 4.01 -17.52
CA GLY A 199 5.14 2.68 -16.92
C GLY A 199 5.12 2.68 -15.40
N VAL A 200 4.45 1.68 -14.85
CA VAL A 200 4.56 1.26 -13.44
C VAL A 200 5.42 0.01 -13.39
N ILE A 201 6.47 0.03 -12.58
CA ILE A 201 7.48 -1.02 -12.48
C ILE A 201 7.53 -1.59 -11.07
N ASP A 202 8.37 -2.62 -10.88
CA ASP A 202 8.63 -3.27 -9.58
C ASP A 202 7.36 -3.83 -8.93
N TRP A 203 6.74 -4.80 -9.60
CA TRP A 203 5.55 -5.49 -9.09
C TRP A 203 5.90 -6.60 -8.09
N GLU A 204 7.13 -6.65 -7.57
CA GLU A 204 7.53 -7.63 -6.55
C GLU A 204 6.62 -7.47 -5.32
N GLY A 205 6.06 -8.58 -4.84
CA GLY A 205 5.21 -8.60 -3.66
C GLY A 205 3.78 -8.09 -3.86
N ALA A 206 3.43 -7.66 -5.07
CA ALA A 206 2.06 -7.33 -5.41
C ALA A 206 1.12 -8.52 -5.19
N CYS A 207 -0.03 -8.26 -4.59
CA CYS A 207 -0.98 -9.26 -4.15
C CYS A 207 -2.37 -8.67 -3.99
N THR A 208 -3.38 -9.50 -3.76
CA THR A 208 -4.69 -9.02 -3.32
C THR A 208 -4.76 -8.90 -1.81
N LEU A 209 -5.45 -7.87 -1.31
CA LEU A 209 -5.61 -7.56 0.11
C LEU A 209 -7.07 -7.22 0.47
N PRO A 210 -7.45 -7.25 1.77
CA PRO A 210 -8.67 -6.60 2.22
C PRO A 210 -8.75 -5.14 1.76
N TRP A 211 -9.95 -4.66 1.42
CA TRP A 211 -10.17 -3.26 1.04
C TRP A 211 -9.66 -2.29 2.10
N GLU A 212 -9.75 -2.68 3.37
CA GLU A 212 -9.36 -1.87 4.51
C GLU A 212 -7.85 -1.68 4.67
N LEU A 213 -7.04 -2.31 3.81
CA LEU A 213 -5.59 -2.12 3.76
C LEU A 213 -5.11 -1.37 2.51
N LEU A 214 -6.03 -0.85 1.69
CA LEU A 214 -5.64 0.01 0.57
C LEU A 214 -5.33 1.42 1.07
N GLU A 215 -4.13 1.88 0.75
CA GLU A 215 -3.60 3.18 1.17
C GLU A 215 -3.48 4.15 -0.02
N PHE A 216 -3.26 5.41 0.30
CA PHE A 216 -2.74 6.38 -0.66
C PHE A 216 -1.41 5.91 -1.25
N PRO A 217 -1.01 6.40 -2.44
CA PRO A 217 0.38 6.28 -2.89
C PRO A 217 1.32 6.70 -1.76
N LEU A 218 2.42 5.98 -1.57
CA LEU A 218 3.28 6.14 -0.38
C LEU A 218 3.92 7.54 -0.29
N PHE A 219 4.01 8.25 -1.41
CA PHE A 219 4.47 9.64 -1.43
C PHE A 219 3.43 10.65 -0.95
N LEU A 220 2.20 10.19 -0.68
CA LEU A 220 1.16 10.93 0.01
C LEU A 220 1.01 10.51 1.48
N GLU A 221 1.90 9.64 1.99
CA GLU A 221 1.84 9.12 3.36
C GLU A 221 1.89 10.25 4.41
N THR A 222 1.11 10.07 5.48
CA THR A 222 1.15 10.89 6.69
C THR A 222 0.96 10.02 7.91
N VAL A 223 1.62 10.33 9.02
CA VAL A 223 1.41 9.62 10.28
C VAL A 223 -0.03 9.87 10.78
N PRO A 224 -0.79 8.81 11.12
CA PRO A 224 -2.09 8.93 11.75
C PRO A 224 -2.03 9.75 13.04
N PHE A 225 -2.97 10.68 13.22
CA PHE A 225 -3.12 11.44 14.47
C PHE A 225 -3.14 10.55 15.72
N PRO A 226 -3.88 9.40 15.76
CA PRO A 226 -3.87 8.52 16.92
C PRO A 226 -2.50 7.93 17.26
N MET A 227 -1.59 7.84 16.28
CA MET A 227 -0.26 7.27 16.43
C MET A 227 0.83 8.32 16.67
N ASP A 228 0.55 9.59 16.42
CA ASP A 228 1.50 10.69 16.56
C ASP A 228 1.37 11.39 17.93
N ALA A 229 2.30 12.30 18.23
CA ALA A 229 2.28 13.06 19.46
C ALA A 229 1.25 14.20 19.41
N ALA A 230 0.43 14.31 20.47
CA ALA A 230 -0.66 15.30 20.53
C ALA A 230 -0.17 16.76 20.39
N TRP A 231 1.05 17.07 20.82
CA TRP A 231 1.63 18.42 20.70
C TRP A 231 2.04 18.80 19.26
N ASN A 232 1.93 17.89 18.28
CA ASN A 232 2.13 18.20 16.87
C ASN A 232 0.90 18.85 16.22
N TYR A 233 -0.19 19.02 16.97
CA TYR A 233 -1.49 19.47 16.47
C TYR A 233 -2.02 20.67 17.28
N ASP A 234 -2.82 21.51 16.64
CA ASP A 234 -3.55 22.61 17.29
C ASP A 234 -4.85 22.14 17.96
N GLU A 235 -5.58 23.07 18.58
CA GLU A 235 -6.85 22.79 19.29
C GLU A 235 -7.95 22.25 18.37
N ASP A 236 -7.86 22.51 17.05
CA ASP A 236 -8.77 22.00 16.02
C ASP A 236 -8.30 20.65 15.44
N GLY A 237 -7.24 20.07 15.99
CA GLY A 237 -6.65 18.80 15.52
C GLY A 237 -5.93 18.91 14.18
N GLN A 238 -5.58 20.12 13.73
CA GLN A 238 -4.80 20.32 12.51
C GLN A 238 -3.31 20.25 12.80
N PRO A 239 -2.49 19.67 11.90
CA PRO A 239 -1.04 19.64 12.07
C PRO A 239 -0.45 21.05 12.18
N LEU A 240 0.43 21.27 13.16
CA LEU A 240 1.21 22.50 13.30
C LEU A 240 2.31 22.60 12.24
N ASN A 241 2.86 21.45 11.80
CA ASN A 241 3.83 21.41 10.71
C ASN A 241 3.16 21.71 9.36
N GLU A 242 3.62 22.75 8.68
CA GLU A 242 3.05 23.20 7.40
C GLU A 242 3.14 22.15 6.29
N ALA A 243 4.22 21.36 6.23
CA ALA A 243 4.36 20.30 5.24
C ALA A 243 3.33 19.19 5.47
N THR A 244 3.09 18.79 6.73
CA THR A 244 2.04 17.83 7.07
C THR A 244 0.65 18.38 6.72
N ARG A 245 0.38 19.66 7.01
CA ARG A 245 -0.89 20.31 6.65
C ARG A 245 -1.10 20.35 5.14
N ARG A 246 -0.07 20.70 4.37
CA ARG A 246 -0.08 20.65 2.90
C ARG A 246 -0.34 19.23 2.41
N ARG A 247 0.29 18.22 3.01
CA ARG A 247 0.12 16.83 2.64
C ARG A 247 -1.31 16.33 2.89
N TRP A 248 -1.96 16.77 3.97
CA TRP A 248 -3.38 16.49 4.24
C TRP A 248 -4.27 17.10 3.16
N GLN A 249 -3.96 18.31 2.71
CA GLN A 249 -4.68 18.95 1.60
C GLN A 249 -4.47 18.18 0.28
N GLU A 250 -3.23 17.77 -0.02
CA GLU A 250 -2.91 16.95 -1.20
C GLU A 250 -3.68 15.60 -1.17
N ARG A 251 -3.86 14.98 -0.01
CA ARG A 251 -4.69 13.75 0.12
C ARG A 251 -6.15 14.00 -0.23
N LYS A 252 -6.76 15.09 0.25
CA LYS A 252 -8.14 15.46 -0.11
C LYS A 252 -8.30 15.66 -1.62
N GLU A 253 -7.40 16.42 -2.23
CA GLU A 253 -7.39 16.63 -3.68
C GLU A 253 -7.15 15.33 -4.46
N TYR A 254 -6.38 14.40 -3.90
CA TYR A 254 -6.15 13.09 -4.51
C TYR A 254 -7.42 12.23 -4.47
N VAL A 255 -8.17 12.22 -3.37
CA VAL A 255 -9.49 11.55 -3.28
C VAL A 255 -10.43 12.06 -4.37
N ASP A 256 -10.50 13.38 -4.59
CA ASP A 256 -11.33 13.96 -5.66
C ASP A 256 -10.91 13.47 -7.05
N LYS A 257 -9.60 13.31 -7.29
CA LYS A 257 -9.07 12.77 -8.55
C LYS A 257 -9.39 11.29 -8.72
N VAL A 258 -9.34 10.50 -7.65
CA VAL A 258 -9.74 9.10 -7.63
C VAL A 258 -11.23 8.97 -7.94
N ALA A 259 -12.09 9.73 -7.25
CA ALA A 259 -13.53 9.73 -7.49
C ALA A 259 -13.87 10.13 -8.94
N SER A 260 -13.19 11.14 -9.47
CA SER A 260 -13.33 11.56 -10.87
C SER A 260 -12.88 10.46 -11.85
N ALA A 261 -11.80 9.76 -11.53
CA ALA A 261 -11.30 8.64 -12.33
C ALA A 261 -12.27 7.45 -12.32
N GLU A 262 -12.82 7.06 -11.16
CA GLU A 262 -13.84 6.03 -11.02
C GLU A 262 -15.06 6.33 -11.88
N VAL A 263 -15.60 7.56 -11.80
CA VAL A 263 -16.73 8.01 -12.63
C VAL A 263 -16.40 7.93 -14.12
N SER A 264 -15.26 8.49 -14.54
CA SER A 264 -14.88 8.51 -15.96
C SER A 264 -14.69 7.12 -16.57
N LYS A 265 -14.26 6.15 -15.75
CA LYS A 265 -14.00 4.76 -16.16
C LYS A 265 -15.17 3.82 -15.89
N GLN A 266 -16.27 4.32 -15.32
CA GLN A 266 -17.44 3.54 -14.93
C GLN A 266 -17.10 2.40 -13.94
N ILE A 267 -16.13 2.66 -13.06
CA ILE A 267 -15.77 1.77 -11.95
C ILE A 267 -16.55 2.25 -10.71
N ASP A 268 -16.87 1.34 -9.79
CA ASP A 268 -17.51 1.72 -8.54
C ASP A 268 -16.65 2.67 -7.69
N ASN A 269 -17.24 3.26 -6.66
CA ASN A 269 -16.60 4.27 -5.82
C ASN A 269 -15.87 3.69 -4.60
N LYS A 270 -15.51 2.41 -4.62
CA LYS A 270 -14.92 1.75 -3.44
C LYS A 270 -13.57 2.35 -3.05
N LEU A 271 -12.71 2.68 -4.02
CA LEU A 271 -11.37 3.18 -3.72
C LEU A 271 -11.45 4.59 -3.13
N SER A 272 -12.21 5.51 -3.75
CA SER A 272 -12.38 6.86 -3.19
C SER A 272 -12.98 6.83 -1.78
N THR A 273 -14.00 5.99 -1.55
CA THR A 273 -14.63 5.82 -0.23
C THR A 273 -13.63 5.31 0.82
N ILE A 274 -12.74 4.37 0.46
CA ILE A 274 -11.72 3.83 1.36
C ILE A 274 -10.63 4.88 1.66
N LEU A 275 -10.20 5.63 0.66
CA LEU A 275 -9.17 6.67 0.82
C LEU A 275 -9.70 7.87 1.63
N ASP A 276 -10.99 8.20 1.52
CA ASP A 276 -11.62 9.27 2.30
C ASP A 276 -11.91 8.87 3.76
N ASN A 277 -11.93 7.57 4.06
CA ASN A 277 -12.19 7.07 5.41
C ASN A 277 -10.92 7.10 6.27
N GLN A 278 -10.79 8.12 7.11
CA GLN A 278 -9.63 8.31 7.99
C GLN A 278 -9.36 7.11 8.91
N ASP A 279 -10.38 6.47 9.46
CA ASP A 279 -10.21 5.34 10.38
C ASP A 279 -9.65 4.11 9.67
N VAL A 280 -10.13 3.84 8.46
CA VAL A 280 -9.60 2.78 7.60
C VAL A 280 -8.15 3.08 7.20
N GLN A 281 -7.84 4.33 6.85
CA GLN A 281 -6.47 4.74 6.52
C GLN A 281 -5.53 4.64 7.73
N ASN A 282 -6.02 4.93 8.94
CA ASN A 282 -5.25 4.75 10.17
C ASN A 282 -4.95 3.26 10.41
N LEU A 283 -5.93 2.38 10.19
CA LEU A 283 -5.77 0.92 10.30
C LEU A 283 -4.75 0.40 9.29
N ALA A 284 -4.88 0.77 8.02
CA ALA A 284 -3.99 0.34 6.95
C ALA A 284 -2.54 0.72 7.25
N TYR A 285 -2.33 1.99 7.62
CA TYR A 285 -1.03 2.50 8.06
C TYR A 285 -0.47 1.67 9.21
N ALA A 286 -1.25 1.49 10.28
CA ALA A 286 -0.82 0.78 11.48
C ALA A 286 -0.43 -0.68 11.17
N VAL A 287 -1.24 -1.39 10.39
CA VAL A 287 -0.95 -2.78 10.00
C VAL A 287 0.35 -2.86 9.20
N ARG A 288 0.57 -1.96 8.24
CA ARG A 288 1.80 -1.92 7.42
C ARG A 288 3.04 -1.64 8.26
N VAL A 289 3.05 -0.53 9.01
CA VAL A 289 4.25 -0.08 9.72
C VAL A 289 4.57 -0.86 10.99
N TYR A 290 3.71 -1.81 11.41
CA TYR A 290 3.94 -2.65 12.58
C TYR A 290 5.14 -3.60 12.40
N HIS A 291 5.26 -4.22 11.23
CA HIS A 291 6.34 -5.17 10.94
C HIS A 291 7.58 -4.49 10.36
N ASP A 292 7.38 -3.57 9.43
CA ASP A 292 8.46 -2.86 8.76
C ASP A 292 8.04 -1.41 8.55
N PRO A 293 8.72 -0.41 9.17
CA PRO A 293 9.97 -0.51 9.93
C PRO A 293 9.78 -0.77 11.44
N GLY A 294 8.60 -1.19 11.88
CA GLY A 294 8.27 -1.24 13.31
C GLY A 294 8.22 0.16 13.91
N LYS A 295 7.29 0.99 13.42
CA LYS A 295 7.17 2.38 13.86
C LYS A 295 6.73 2.47 15.33
N LEU A 296 7.36 3.33 16.12
CA LEU A 296 6.92 3.54 17.50
C LEU A 296 5.67 4.43 17.49
N GLY A 297 4.62 4.01 18.20
CA GLY A 297 3.37 4.75 18.25
C GLY A 297 2.27 4.03 19.02
N PHE A 298 1.12 4.68 19.13
CA PHE A 298 -0.05 4.15 19.84
C PHE A 298 -0.99 3.38 18.88
N TYR A 299 -0.61 2.15 18.56
CA TYR A 299 -1.38 1.24 17.71
C TYR A 299 -2.78 0.89 18.25
N ASP A 300 -2.92 0.79 19.57
CA ASP A 300 -4.20 0.49 20.20
C ASP A 300 -5.26 1.60 19.97
N LYS A 301 -4.86 2.88 19.97
CA LYS A 301 -5.79 3.99 19.71
C LYS A 301 -6.45 3.92 18.33
N VAL A 302 -5.73 3.40 17.33
CA VAL A 302 -6.26 3.19 15.96
C VAL A 302 -7.49 2.28 15.94
N LEU A 303 -7.60 1.36 16.90
CA LEU A 303 -8.66 0.35 16.95
C LEU A 303 -9.87 0.75 17.82
N GLU A 304 -9.87 1.92 18.47
CA GLU A 304 -10.94 2.32 19.40
C GLU A 304 -12.30 2.43 18.71
N ILE A 305 -12.35 3.05 17.53
CA ILE A 305 -13.58 3.25 16.75
C ILE A 305 -14.21 1.91 16.29
N PHE A 306 -13.39 0.91 16.02
CA PHE A 306 -13.84 -0.44 15.64
C PHE A 306 -14.37 -1.23 16.84
N GLY A 307 -13.96 -0.86 18.06
CA GLY A 307 -14.38 -1.50 19.31
C GLY A 307 -15.78 -1.10 19.76
N THR A 308 -16.19 0.15 19.54
CA THR A 308 -17.50 0.66 19.95
C THR A 308 -18.64 -0.11 19.27
N LYS A 309 -19.58 -0.66 20.05
CA LYS A 309 -20.75 -1.43 19.58
C LYS A 309 -21.84 -0.56 18.94
N TYR A 310 -21.61 0.72 18.70
CA TYR A 310 -22.64 1.65 18.23
C TYR A 310 -22.59 1.81 16.70
N VAL A 311 -23.48 1.06 16.05
CA VAL A 311 -24.36 1.44 14.93
C VAL A 311 -23.72 2.17 13.73
N ARG A 312 -23.55 1.43 12.62
CA ARG A 312 -23.71 1.98 11.26
C ARG A 312 -25.19 2.26 11.00
#